data_AF-A0A815LU63-F1
#
_entry.id   AF-A0A815LU63-F1
#
_cell.length_a   1.000
_cell.length_b   1.000
_cell.length_c   1.000
_cell.angle_alpha   90.00
_cell.angle_beta   90.00
_cell.angle_gamma   90.00
#
_symmetry.space_group_name_H-M   'P 1'
#
loop_
_entity.id
_entity.type
_entity.pdbx_description
1 polymer ?
#
loop_
_entity_poly.entity_id
_entity_poly.type
_entity_poly.pdbx_seq_one_letter_code
_entity_poly.pdbx_strand_id
1 'polypeptide(L)' 'MESTKVTAFVPLHVAIIGCGIGGLAAAIALRHQGHYVTVYERSHFASEVGASITVAANATKYLEQWGIDAVAAR' A
#
# COMPACT_ATOMS: atom_id res chain seq x y z
N MET A 1 -28.29 -7.60 29.80
CA MET A 1 -26.82 -7.60 29.93
C MET A 1 -26.28 -8.28 28.69
N GLU A 2 -26.06 -7.49 27.64
CA GLU A 2 -25.64 -8.00 26.34
C GLU A 2 -24.11 -7.99 26.28
N SER A 3 -23.53 -9.18 26.12
CA SER A 3 -22.10 -9.43 26.14
C SER A 3 -21.42 -8.79 24.93
N THR A 4 -20.62 -7.75 25.17
CA THR A 4 -19.77 -7.12 24.15
C THR A 4 -18.71 -8.13 23.69
N LYS A 5 -18.93 -8.76 22.52
CA LYS A 5 -17.88 -9.54 21.85
C LYS A 5 -16.78 -8.59 21.39
N VAL A 6 -15.65 -8.60 22.09
CA VAL A 6 -14.41 -8.02 21.57
C VAL A 6 -13.94 -8.92 20.43
N THR A 7 -14.10 -8.48 19.18
CA THR A 7 -13.49 -9.18 18.03
C THR A 7 -11.99 -8.92 18.06
N ALA A 8 -11.23 -9.96 18.40
CA ALA A 8 -9.78 -9.92 18.32
C ALA A 8 -9.32 -9.66 16.87
N PHE A 9 -8.27 -8.86 16.70
CA PHE A 9 -7.67 -8.61 15.40
C PHE A 9 -7.04 -9.91 14.86
N VAL A 10 -7.43 -10.31 13.65
CA VAL A 10 -6.88 -11.48 12.97
C VAL A 10 -6.17 -11.00 11.69
N PRO A 11 -4.83 -11.13 11.60
CA PRO A 11 -4.10 -10.82 10.38
C PRO A 11 -4.59 -11.68 9.20
N LEU A 12 -4.66 -11.09 8.02
CA LEU A 12 -5.04 -11.77 6.79
C LEU A 12 -3.80 -12.04 5.95
N HIS A 13 -3.86 -13.08 5.12
CA HIS A 13 -2.87 -13.33 4.08
C HIS A 13 -3.44 -12.82 2.75
N VAL A 14 -2.84 -11.76 2.20
CA VAL A 14 -3.31 -11.09 0.99
C VAL A 14 -2.27 -11.24 -0.11
N ALA A 15 -2.71 -11.80 -1.24
CA ALA A 15 -1.93 -11.82 -2.48
C ALA A 15 -2.36 -10.65 -3.37
N ILE A 16 -1.41 -9.81 -3.77
CA ILE A 16 -1.62 -8.70 -4.71
C ILE A 16 -0.95 -9.06 -6.02
N ILE A 17 -1.71 -9.01 -7.12
CA ILE A 17 -1.22 -9.30 -8.46
C ILE A 17 -1.02 -7.97 -9.20
N GLY A 18 0.23 -7.60 -9.42
CA GLY A 18 0.69 -6.36 -10.05
C GLY A 18 1.36 -5.41 -9.06
N CYS A 19 2.59 -5.00 -9.36
CA CYS A 19 3.38 -4.02 -8.59
C CYS A 19 3.35 -2.61 -9.23
N GLY A 20 2.22 -2.22 -9.82
CA GLY A 20 1.99 -0.83 -10.20
C GLY A 20 1.74 0.07 -8.98
N ILE A 21 1.56 1.37 -9.21
CA ILE A 21 1.32 2.36 -8.15
C ILE A 21 0.14 1.96 -7.24
N GLY A 22 -0.97 1.51 -7.83
CA GLY A 22 -2.13 1.05 -7.07
C GLY A 22 -1.87 -0.23 -6.28
N GLY A 23 -1.12 -1.18 -6.85
CA GLY A 23 -0.77 -2.45 -6.20
C GLY A 23 0.16 -2.25 -5.01
N LEU A 24 1.19 -1.42 -5.18
CA LEU A 24 2.11 -1.06 -4.10
C LEU A 24 1.42 -0.23 -3.02
N ALA A 25 0.56 0.74 -3.40
CA ALA A 25 -0.23 1.51 -2.43
C ALA A 25 -1.15 0.61 -1.59
N ALA A 26 -1.83 -0.34 -2.22
CA ALA A 26 -2.64 -1.33 -1.52
C ALA A 26 -1.81 -2.21 -0.59
N ALA A 27 -0.62 -2.63 -1.04
CA ALA A 27 0.29 -3.44 -0.24
C ALA A 27 0.74 -2.72 1.02
N ILE A 28 1.15 -1.45 0.89
CA ILE A 28 1.58 -0.60 2.01
C ILE A 28 0.41 -0.40 2.99
N ALA A 29 -0.77 -0.04 2.49
CA ALA A 29 -1.94 0.18 3.32
C ALA A 29 -2.31 -1.06 4.15
N LEU A 30 -2.36 -2.24 3.52
CA LEU A 30 -2.68 -3.51 4.18
C LEU A 30 -1.57 -3.94 5.16
N ARG A 31 -0.31 -3.65 4.82
CA ARG A 31 0.82 -3.94 5.71
C ARG A 31 0.80 -3.07 6.97
N HIS A 32 0.48 -1.78 6.83
CA HIS A 32 0.29 -0.87 7.95
C HIS A 32 -0.87 -1.28 8.87
N GLN A 33 -1.91 -1.92 8.32
CA GLN A 33 -3.00 -2.49 9.11
C GLN A 33 -2.65 -3.80 9.81
N GLY A 34 -1.44 -4.34 9.62
CA GLY A 34 -0.95 -5.54 10.31
C GLY A 34 -1.21 -6.86 9.57
N HIS A 35 -1.62 -6.81 8.30
CA HIS A 35 -1.80 -8.02 7.49
C HIS A 35 -0.48 -8.53 6.89
N TYR A 36 -0.48 -9.79 6.47
CA TYR A 36 0.59 -10.41 5.70
C TYR A 36 0.28 -10.22 4.22
N VAL A 37 1.17 -9.53 3.50
CA VAL A 37 0.94 -9.18 2.10
C VAL A 37 2.09 -9.73 1.25
N THR A 38 1.73 -10.45 0.19
CA THR A 38 2.67 -10.90 -0.84
C THR A 38 2.26 -10.27 -2.17
N VAL A 39 3.20 -9.60 -2.84
CA VAL A 39 2.96 -8.95 -4.13
C VAL A 39 3.66 -9.74 -5.23
N TYR A 40 2.96 -10.00 -6.33
CA TYR A 40 3.44 -10.73 -7.49
C TYR A 40 3.42 -9.82 -8.70
N GLU A 41 4.53 -9.71 -9.42
CA GLU A 41 4.64 -8.93 -10.64
C GLU A 41 5.31 -9.76 -11.73
N ARG A 42 4.82 -9.64 -12.97
CA ARG A 42 5.38 -10.32 -14.14
C ARG A 42 6.61 -9.61 -14.69
N SER A 43 6.66 -8.29 -14.52
CA SER A 43 7.74 -7.42 -14.97
C SER A 43 8.97 -7.59 -14.08
N HIS A 44 10.14 -7.57 -14.69
CA HIS A 44 11.42 -7.52 -13.96
C HIS A 44 11.81 -6.08 -13.60
N PHE A 45 10.92 -5.10 -13.79
CA PHE A 45 11.20 -3.66 -13.65
C PHE A 45 12.41 -3.18 -14.47
N ALA A 46 12.78 -3.88 -15.54
CA ALA A 46 13.98 -3.61 -16.33
C ALA A 46 13.91 -2.28 -17.12
N SER A 47 12.72 -1.69 -17.24
CA SER A 47 12.51 -0.39 -17.87
C SER A 47 11.35 0.33 -17.18
N GLU A 48 11.64 1.35 -16.39
CA GLU A 48 10.62 2.32 -16.01
C GLU A 48 10.35 3.20 -17.22
N VAL A 49 9.11 3.16 -17.73
CA VAL A 49 8.66 4.19 -18.66
C VAL A 49 8.56 5.47 -17.83
N GLY A 50 9.50 6.38 -18.02
CA GLY A 50 9.50 7.67 -17.34
C GLY A 50 8.18 8.39 -17.60
N ALA A 51 7.32 8.42 -16.58
CA ALA A 51 6.02 9.07 -16.62
C ALA A 51 5.92 10.05 -15.46
N SER A 52 5.65 11.32 -15.77
CA SER A 52 5.32 12.29 -14.73
C SER A 52 3.91 12.02 -14.23
N ILE A 53 3.76 11.85 -12.91
CA ILE A 53 2.48 11.64 -12.25
C ILE A 53 2.29 12.74 -11.20
N THR A 54 1.17 13.44 -11.31
CA THR A 54 0.75 14.42 -10.32
C THR A 54 -0.05 13.72 -9.23
N VAL A 55 0.41 13.84 -7.99
CA VAL A 55 -0.30 13.34 -6.81
C VAL A 55 -1.12 14.48 -6.20
N ALA A 56 -2.44 14.29 -6.08
CA ALA A 56 -3.32 15.27 -5.43
C ALA A 56 -3.20 15.19 -3.90
N ALA A 57 -3.56 16.28 -3.19
CA ALA A 57 -3.36 16.43 -1.76
C ALA A 57 -4.01 15.31 -0.90
N ASN A 58 -5.10 14.72 -1.36
CA ASN A 58 -5.76 13.60 -0.69
C ASN A 58 -4.89 12.33 -0.66
N ALA A 59 -4.08 12.10 -1.69
CA ALA A 59 -3.15 10.98 -1.76
C ALA A 59 -1.83 11.30 -1.03
N THR A 60 -1.32 12.54 -1.14
CA THR A 60 -0.09 12.98 -0.46
C THR A 60 -0.16 12.78 1.05
N LYS A 61 -1.31 13.06 1.67
CA LYS A 61 -1.53 12.83 3.10
C LYS A 61 -1.27 11.38 3.54
N TYR A 62 -1.62 10.39 2.71
CA TYR A 62 -1.37 8.98 3.02
C TYR A 62 0.08 8.60 2.77
N LEU A 63 0.71 9.15 1.73
CA LEU A 63 2.14 8.95 1.48
C LEU A 63 2.98 9.45 2.67
N GLU A 64 2.68 10.63 3.20
CA GLU A 64 3.33 11.16 4.41
C GLU A 64 3.13 10.25 5.63
N GLN A 65 1.90 9.72 5.84
CA GLN A 65 1.63 8.76 6.92
C GLN A 65 2.39 7.44 6.76
N TRP A 66 2.67 7.04 5.52
CA TRP A 66 3.49 5.87 5.21
C TRP A 66 5.00 6.17 5.25
N GLY A 67 5.40 7.38 5.63
CA GLY A 67 6.80 7.80 5.68
C GLY A 67 7.44 8.03 4.31
N ILE A 68 6.63 8.17 3.26
CA ILE A 68 7.08 8.43 1.90
C ILE A 68 7.08 9.93 1.68
N ASP A 69 8.27 10.52 1.64
CA ASP A 69 8.47 11.91 1.30
C ASP A 69 8.48 12.09 -0.23
N ALA A 70 7.35 12.56 -0.77
CA ALA A 70 7.19 12.82 -2.19
C ALA A 70 8.05 14.00 -2.70
N VAL A 71 8.56 14.86 -1.82
CA VAL A 71 9.45 15.98 -2.17
C VAL A 71 10.89 15.50 -2.26
N ALA A 72 11.32 14.64 -1.34
CA ALA A 72 12.65 14.02 -1.37
C ALA A 72 12.81 12.97 -2.49
N ALA A 73 11.70 12.42 -3.00
CA ALA A 73 11.68 11.42 -4.07
C ALA A 73 11.81 11.99 -5.50
N ARG A 74 12.05 13.30 -5.66
CA ARG A 74 12.34 13.97 -6.94
C ARG A 74 13.80 13.84 -7.35
#